data_AF-A0A8C4VLC3-F1
#
_entry.id   AF-A0A8C4VLC3-F1
#
_cell.length_a   1.000
_cell.length_b   1.000
_cell.length_c   1.000
_cell.angle_alpha   90.00
_cell.angle_beta   90.00
_cell.angle_gamma   90.00
#
_symmetry.space_group_name_H-M   'P 1'
#
loop_
_entity.id
_entity.type
_entity.pdbx_description
1 polymer ?
#
loop_
_entity_poly.entity_id
_entity_poly.type
_entity_poly.pdbx_seq_one_letter_code
_entity_poly.pdbx_strand_id
1 'polypeptide(L)'
;MFSKAFRVKSNTAIKGSDRRKLRTDVAAAFPALSSEQLSELVPNREELNVVKLYAHKGDAVTVYANNRNPVLFEMEKTFYPTVYTLWSYPDLLPAFSTWPPVLQRLAGGADLMLPGVMVPSCGLPQVQQGTLCAITLVGNRAPVAVGVATMSTAEMLAAGMKGKGFTVLHAYTDHLWGFGDKSYPPIIAPLVAEPAELENTDDDDKDEKGPEPDNDLCIAPSLQMNIGNLSLQEGDGCARLMEEEKPSETGAVEMAEDIAELQPETEDGRTPQERMDELLHQCFFSCLKM
;
A
#
# COMPACT_ATOMS: atom_id res chain seq x y z
N MET A 1 -11.06 -1.60 -8.54
CA MET A 1 -12.07 -2.51 -9.14
C MET A 1 -12.55 -3.56 -8.13
N PHE A 2 -11.66 -4.39 -7.56
CA PHE A 2 -12.04 -5.54 -6.71
C PHE A 2 -12.30 -5.20 -5.23
N SER A 3 -12.80 -4.00 -4.91
CA SER A 3 -13.11 -3.56 -3.53
C SER A 3 -14.47 -4.07 -3.00
N LYS A 4 -15.15 -4.93 -3.76
CA LYS A 4 -16.29 -5.72 -3.34
C LYS A 4 -16.14 -7.15 -3.82
N ALA A 5 -16.72 -8.09 -3.08
CA ALA A 5 -16.71 -9.50 -3.43
C ALA A 5 -17.24 -9.73 -4.86
N PHE A 6 -16.43 -10.40 -5.68
CA PHE A 6 -16.78 -10.81 -7.04
C PHE A 6 -17.30 -12.25 -7.06
N ARG A 7 -18.00 -12.63 -8.13
CA ARG A 7 -18.46 -14.01 -8.32
C ARG A 7 -17.55 -14.74 -9.31
N VAL A 8 -16.95 -15.85 -8.87
CA VAL A 8 -16.27 -16.78 -9.78
C VAL A 8 -17.32 -17.45 -10.68
N LYS A 9 -17.15 -17.34 -12.00
CA LYS A 9 -17.99 -18.00 -13.01
C LYS A 9 -17.48 -19.41 -13.34
N SER A 10 -16.16 -19.53 -13.51
CA SER A 10 -15.48 -20.78 -13.86
C SER A 10 -13.99 -20.68 -13.56
N ASN A 11 -13.40 -21.75 -13.02
CA ASN A 11 -11.95 -21.92 -12.94
C ASN A 11 -11.57 -23.11 -13.84
N THR A 12 -10.60 -22.93 -14.73
CA THR A 12 -10.16 -23.95 -15.69
C THR A 12 -8.66 -23.84 -15.97
N ALA A 13 -7.92 -24.95 -15.87
CA ALA A 13 -6.51 -25.01 -16.28
C ALA A 13 -6.34 -24.59 -17.76
N ILE A 14 -5.29 -23.82 -18.07
CA ILE A 14 -5.04 -23.32 -19.42
C ILE A 14 -4.58 -24.45 -20.35
N LYS A 15 -5.03 -24.44 -21.61
CA LYS A 15 -4.51 -25.34 -22.63
C LYS A 15 -3.17 -24.83 -23.15
N GLY A 16 -2.23 -25.74 -23.47
CA GLY A 16 -0.89 -25.37 -23.95
C GLY A 16 -0.88 -24.48 -25.20
N SER A 17 -1.90 -24.59 -26.06
CA SER A 17 -2.14 -23.67 -27.19
C SER A 17 -2.38 -22.23 -26.77
N ASP A 18 -3.18 -22.04 -25.73
CA ASP A 18 -3.64 -20.72 -25.27
C ASP A 18 -2.64 -20.11 -24.29
N ARG A 19 -1.89 -20.92 -23.55
CA ARG A 19 -0.69 -20.49 -22.82
C ARG A 19 0.37 -19.90 -23.74
N ARG A 20 0.56 -20.45 -24.94
CA ARG A 20 1.50 -19.89 -25.92
C ARG A 20 1.03 -18.54 -26.47
N LYS A 21 -0.28 -18.38 -26.73
CA LYS A 21 -0.86 -17.08 -27.10
C LYS A 21 -0.66 -16.06 -25.99
N LEU A 22 -1.09 -16.39 -24.76
CA LEU A 22 -0.95 -15.54 -23.58
C LEU A 22 0.48 -15.02 -23.41
N ARG A 23 1.50 -15.85 -23.60
CA ARG A 23 2.90 -15.42 -23.50
C ARG A 23 3.31 -14.44 -24.62
N THR A 24 2.79 -14.60 -25.85
CA THR A 24 2.95 -13.62 -26.93
C THR A 24 2.19 -12.32 -26.64
N ASP A 25 0.96 -12.42 -26.16
CA ASP A 25 0.08 -11.27 -25.91
C ASP A 25 0.60 -10.42 -24.73
N VAL A 26 1.08 -11.07 -23.66
CA VAL A 26 1.73 -10.43 -22.50
C VAL A 26 3.09 -9.82 -22.89
N ALA A 27 3.87 -10.45 -23.76
CA ALA A 27 5.11 -9.87 -24.29
C ALA A 27 4.86 -8.63 -25.16
N ALA A 28 3.73 -8.59 -25.89
CA ALA A 28 3.32 -7.41 -26.66
C ALA A 28 2.77 -6.28 -25.76
N ALA A 29 2.09 -6.63 -24.67
CA ALA A 29 1.58 -5.65 -23.69
C ALA A 29 2.69 -5.06 -22.80
N PHE A 30 3.71 -5.84 -22.46
CA PHE A 30 4.78 -5.46 -21.54
C PHE A 30 6.17 -5.71 -22.17
N PRO A 31 6.62 -4.85 -23.11
CA PRO A 31 7.91 -5.01 -23.79
C PRO A 31 9.14 -4.85 -22.86
N ALA A 32 8.93 -4.43 -21.60
CA ALA A 32 9.96 -4.40 -20.57
C ALA A 32 10.27 -5.79 -19.95
N LEU A 33 9.39 -6.80 -20.14
CA LEU A 33 9.62 -8.14 -19.61
C LEU A 33 10.62 -8.91 -20.48
N SER A 34 11.66 -9.45 -19.85
CA SER A 34 12.60 -10.36 -20.50
C SER A 34 11.95 -11.70 -20.86
N SER A 35 12.56 -12.42 -21.80
CA SER A 35 12.15 -13.79 -22.12
C SER A 35 12.20 -14.73 -20.92
N GLU A 36 13.05 -14.45 -19.94
CA GLU A 36 13.22 -15.24 -18.72
C GLU A 36 12.08 -14.97 -17.74
N GLN A 37 11.78 -13.69 -17.47
CA GLN A 37 10.64 -13.26 -16.64
C GLN A 37 9.30 -13.75 -17.21
N LEU A 38 9.13 -13.77 -18.54
CA LEU A 38 7.97 -14.37 -19.21
C LEU A 38 7.89 -15.90 -19.05
N SER A 39 8.96 -16.58 -18.64
CA SER A 39 8.96 -18.01 -18.26
C SER A 39 8.59 -18.24 -16.81
N GLU A 40 8.89 -17.28 -15.94
CA GLU A 40 8.59 -17.31 -14.51
C GLU A 40 7.12 -16.93 -14.26
N LEU A 41 6.62 -15.90 -14.96
CA LEU A 41 5.22 -15.49 -14.97
C LEU A 41 4.29 -16.48 -15.70
N VAL A 42 4.77 -17.10 -16.78
CA VAL A 42 4.00 -18.07 -17.60
C VAL A 42 4.80 -19.37 -17.76
N PRO A 43 4.87 -20.20 -16.71
CA PRO A 43 5.67 -21.43 -16.69
C PRO A 43 5.19 -22.47 -17.69
N ASN A 44 6.17 -23.10 -18.37
CA ASN A 44 5.92 -24.13 -19.37
C ASN A 44 5.57 -25.51 -18.77
N ARG A 45 5.84 -25.74 -17.49
CA ARG A 45 5.60 -27.03 -16.80
C ARG A 45 4.50 -26.98 -15.72
N GLU A 46 4.23 -25.83 -15.12
CA GLU A 46 3.26 -25.69 -14.03
C GLU A 46 1.84 -25.42 -14.53
N GLU A 47 0.87 -25.57 -13.62
CA GLU A 47 -0.57 -25.46 -13.89
C GLU A 47 -1.07 -24.02 -13.74
N LEU A 48 -0.91 -23.22 -14.80
CA LEU A 48 -1.56 -21.92 -14.89
C LEU A 48 -3.08 -22.10 -15.08
N ASN A 49 -3.86 -21.49 -14.19
CA ASN A 49 -5.31 -21.55 -14.17
C ASN A 49 -5.94 -20.25 -14.69
N VAL A 50 -7.04 -20.38 -15.43
CA VAL A 50 -7.83 -19.27 -15.98
C VAL A 50 -9.14 -19.18 -15.20
N VAL A 51 -9.25 -18.15 -14.38
CA VAL A 51 -10.39 -17.90 -13.48
C VAL A 51 -11.23 -16.77 -14.08
N LYS A 52 -12.42 -17.08 -14.57
CA LYS A 52 -13.35 -16.06 -15.10
C LYS A 52 -14.21 -15.54 -13.97
N LEU A 53 -14.15 -14.23 -13.75
CA LEU A 53 -14.85 -13.51 -12.70
C LEU A 53 -15.92 -12.60 -13.30
N TYR A 54 -16.98 -12.36 -12.52
CA TYR A 54 -17.84 -11.20 -12.67
C TYR A 54 -17.63 -10.26 -11.49
N ALA A 55 -17.19 -9.04 -11.77
CA ALA A 55 -17.15 -7.96 -10.78
C ALA A 55 -18.58 -7.59 -10.34
N HIS A 56 -18.72 -6.93 -9.20
CA HIS A 56 -20.04 -6.50 -8.67
C HIS A 56 -20.83 -5.62 -9.65
N LYS A 57 -20.18 -4.92 -10.60
CA LYS A 57 -20.85 -4.12 -11.64
C LYS A 57 -21.38 -4.93 -12.82
N GLY A 58 -21.04 -6.22 -12.92
CA GLY A 58 -21.34 -7.08 -14.07
C GLY A 58 -20.15 -7.27 -15.03
N ASP A 59 -19.08 -6.48 -14.86
CA ASP A 59 -17.87 -6.51 -15.69
C ASP A 59 -17.24 -7.92 -15.70
N ALA A 60 -16.95 -8.44 -16.90
CA ALA A 60 -16.30 -9.73 -17.07
C ALA A 60 -14.77 -9.57 -17.04
N VAL A 61 -14.10 -10.25 -16.10
CA VAL A 61 -12.64 -10.20 -15.93
C VAL A 61 -12.07 -11.61 -16.02
N THR A 62 -10.97 -11.79 -16.74
CA THR A 62 -10.24 -13.07 -16.80
C THR A 62 -8.97 -12.96 -15.96
N VAL A 63 -8.86 -13.69 -14.86
CA VAL A 63 -7.65 -13.74 -14.02
C VAL A 63 -6.84 -14.98 -14.37
N TYR A 64 -5.53 -14.80 -14.53
CA TYR A 64 -4.55 -15.87 -14.72
C TYR A 64 -3.82 -16.08 -13.40
N ALA A 65 -3.92 -17.29 -12.83
CA ALA A 65 -3.36 -17.62 -11.53
C ALA A 65 -2.43 -18.84 -11.62
N ASN A 66 -1.20 -18.73 -11.11
CA ASN A 66 -0.29 -19.85 -10.97
C ASN A 66 -0.39 -20.40 -9.54
N ASN A 67 -0.61 -21.71 -9.39
CA ASN A 67 -0.70 -22.37 -8.07
C ASN A 67 -1.65 -21.66 -7.06
N ARG A 68 -2.77 -21.12 -7.57
CA ARG A 68 -3.77 -20.23 -6.91
C ARG A 68 -3.40 -18.76 -6.75
N ASN A 69 -2.13 -18.37 -6.77
CA ASN A 69 -1.74 -16.95 -6.72
C ASN A 69 -2.09 -16.25 -8.04
N PRO A 70 -2.90 -15.18 -8.03
CA PRO A 70 -3.22 -14.43 -9.24
C PRO A 70 -1.99 -13.64 -9.69
N VAL A 71 -1.68 -13.70 -10.99
CA VAL A 71 -0.48 -13.14 -11.62
C VAL A 71 -0.87 -11.93 -12.46
N LEU A 72 -1.76 -12.15 -13.43
CA LEU A 72 -2.26 -11.15 -14.37
C LEU A 72 -3.79 -11.19 -14.41
N PHE A 73 -4.43 -10.07 -14.73
CA PHE A 73 -5.84 -10.03 -15.09
C PHE A 73 -6.07 -9.31 -16.43
N GLU A 74 -6.96 -9.85 -17.25
CA GLU A 74 -7.41 -9.27 -18.51
C GLU A 74 -8.78 -8.62 -18.30
N MET A 75 -8.92 -7.36 -18.71
CA MET A 75 -10.16 -6.62 -18.79
C MET A 75 -10.19 -5.91 -20.16
N GLU A 76 -11.30 -6.05 -20.90
CA GLU A 76 -11.49 -5.40 -22.21
C GLU A 76 -10.35 -5.65 -23.24
N LYS A 77 -9.71 -6.84 -23.16
CA LYS A 77 -8.50 -7.25 -23.93
C LYS A 77 -7.20 -6.55 -23.57
N THR A 78 -7.17 -5.76 -22.50
CA THR A 78 -5.94 -5.19 -21.92
C THR A 78 -5.51 -6.05 -20.74
N PHE A 79 -4.21 -6.35 -20.64
CA PHE A 79 -3.62 -7.07 -19.52
C PHE A 79 -3.14 -6.10 -18.43
N TYR A 80 -3.32 -6.49 -17.18
CA TYR A 80 -2.91 -5.74 -15.99
C TYR A 80 -2.19 -6.69 -15.02
N PRO A 81 -1.01 -6.33 -14.48
CA PRO A 81 -0.35 -7.12 -13.46
C PRO A 81 -1.08 -6.99 -12.12
N THR A 82 -0.98 -8.03 -11.30
CA THR A 82 -1.38 -7.97 -9.89
C THR A 82 -0.33 -7.28 -9.02
N VAL A 83 -0.67 -6.92 -7.78
CA VAL A 83 0.33 -6.46 -6.81
C VAL A 83 1.42 -7.51 -6.59
N TYR A 84 1.06 -8.80 -6.56
CA TYR A 84 2.01 -9.92 -6.45
C TYR A 84 3.07 -9.92 -7.55
N THR A 85 2.65 -9.81 -8.82
CA THR A 85 3.57 -9.70 -9.96
C THR A 85 4.47 -8.47 -9.88
N LEU A 86 3.96 -7.35 -9.36
CA LEU A 86 4.76 -6.13 -9.15
C LEU A 86 5.65 -6.18 -7.90
N TRP A 87 5.46 -7.14 -6.99
CA TRP A 87 6.40 -7.38 -5.89
C TRP A 87 7.62 -8.16 -6.36
N SER A 88 7.46 -9.07 -7.34
CA SER A 88 8.58 -9.70 -8.06
C SER A 88 9.27 -8.75 -9.03
N TYR A 89 8.51 -7.88 -9.73
CA TYR A 89 9.03 -6.99 -10.76
C TYR A 89 8.52 -5.54 -10.55
N PRO A 90 9.05 -4.79 -9.56
CA PRO A 90 8.58 -3.44 -9.25
C PRO A 90 8.85 -2.42 -10.37
N ASP A 91 9.86 -2.68 -11.22
CA ASP A 91 10.26 -1.81 -12.33
C ASP A 91 9.49 -2.06 -13.63
N LEU A 92 8.47 -2.93 -13.60
CA LEU A 92 7.59 -3.25 -14.74
C LEU A 92 6.69 -2.06 -15.15
N LEU A 93 6.35 -1.17 -14.20
CA LEU A 93 5.47 -0.03 -14.42
C LEU A 93 6.04 1.25 -13.78
N PRO A 94 5.75 2.45 -14.34
CA PRO A 94 6.00 3.71 -13.66
C PRO A 94 5.34 3.75 -12.28
N ALA A 95 6.13 4.02 -11.24
CA ALA A 95 5.70 3.97 -9.84
C ALA A 95 5.48 5.37 -9.25
N PHE A 96 4.34 5.57 -8.59
CA PHE A 96 3.97 6.83 -7.93
C PHE A 96 3.76 6.61 -6.42
N SER A 97 4.56 7.28 -5.60
CA SER A 97 4.46 7.16 -4.14
C SER A 97 3.25 7.92 -3.58
N THR A 98 2.60 7.33 -2.58
CA THR A 98 1.50 7.93 -1.81
C THR A 98 1.68 7.75 -0.31
N TRP A 99 0.97 8.54 0.49
CA TRP A 99 1.07 8.52 1.94
C TRP A 99 0.34 7.30 2.55
N PRO A 100 0.85 6.66 3.62
CA PRO A 100 0.23 5.48 4.23
C PRO A 100 -1.28 5.59 4.55
N PRO A 101 -1.84 6.74 5.02
CA PRO A 101 -3.29 6.87 5.24
C PRO A 101 -4.16 6.74 3.98
N VAL A 102 -3.57 6.93 2.79
CA VAL A 102 -4.27 6.79 1.50
C VAL A 102 -4.54 5.32 1.18
N LEU A 103 -3.71 4.38 1.65
CA LEU A 103 -3.85 2.93 1.41
C LEU A 103 -5.25 2.41 1.75
N GLN A 104 -5.78 2.79 2.92
CA GLN A 104 -7.11 2.36 3.37
C GLN A 104 -8.23 2.83 2.42
N ARG A 105 -8.05 3.97 1.75
CA ARG A 105 -8.98 4.49 0.74
C ARG A 105 -8.85 3.73 -0.58
N LEU A 106 -7.63 3.44 -1.02
CA LEU A 106 -7.35 2.63 -2.22
C LEU A 106 -7.92 1.20 -2.10
N ALA A 107 -7.76 0.58 -0.93
CA ALA A 107 -8.35 -0.73 -0.60
C ALA A 107 -9.88 -0.73 -0.65
N GLY A 108 -10.51 0.34 -0.16
CA GLY A 108 -11.95 0.60 -0.33
C GLY A 108 -12.38 0.84 -1.80
N GLY A 109 -11.44 0.92 -2.73
CA GLY A 109 -11.68 1.17 -4.15
C GLY A 109 -11.93 2.64 -4.48
N ALA A 110 -11.46 3.56 -3.65
CA ALA A 110 -11.36 4.97 -4.03
C ALA A 110 -10.22 5.18 -5.05
N ASP A 111 -10.38 6.17 -5.90
CA ASP A 111 -9.37 6.59 -6.87
C ASP A 111 -8.28 7.46 -6.21
N LEU A 112 -7.06 7.44 -6.76
CA LEU A 112 -5.95 8.25 -6.23
C LEU A 112 -6.08 9.70 -6.72
N MET A 113 -6.42 10.58 -5.79
CA MET A 113 -6.42 12.02 -6.00
C MET A 113 -4.99 12.57 -5.95
N LEU A 114 -4.68 13.55 -6.80
CA LEU A 114 -3.33 14.13 -6.93
C LEU A 114 -2.75 14.72 -5.62
N PRO A 115 -3.53 15.32 -4.69
CA PRO A 115 -2.98 15.74 -3.39
C PRO A 115 -2.48 14.60 -2.50
N GLY A 116 -2.82 13.35 -2.80
CA GLY A 116 -2.29 12.17 -2.13
C GLY A 116 -0.99 11.65 -2.73
N VAL A 117 -0.54 12.16 -3.87
CA VAL A 117 0.69 11.75 -4.55
C VAL A 117 1.86 12.54 -3.97
N MET A 118 2.90 11.83 -3.52
CA MET A 118 4.16 12.45 -3.12
C MET A 118 4.98 12.77 -4.38
N VAL A 119 5.39 14.04 -4.51
CA VAL A 119 6.30 14.50 -5.57
C VAL A 119 7.72 14.50 -5.00
N PRO A 120 8.61 13.59 -5.44
CA PRO A 120 9.99 13.57 -4.98
C PRO A 120 10.79 14.72 -5.61
N SER A 121 11.93 15.08 -5.02
CA SER A 121 12.82 16.14 -5.50
C SER A 121 13.34 15.92 -6.93
N CYS A 122 13.44 14.67 -7.38
CA CYS A 122 13.79 14.29 -8.75
C CYS A 122 12.63 14.39 -9.77
N GLY A 123 11.43 14.76 -9.32
CA GLY A 123 10.24 14.91 -10.15
C GLY A 123 9.43 13.61 -10.35
N LEU A 124 8.23 13.76 -10.93
CA LEU A 124 7.34 12.63 -11.22
C LEU A 124 7.76 11.88 -12.51
N PRO A 125 7.58 10.55 -12.58
CA PRO A 125 7.73 9.80 -13.83
C PRO A 125 6.87 10.37 -14.95
N GLN A 126 7.41 10.48 -16.16
CA GLN A 126 6.63 10.93 -17.32
C GLN A 126 5.72 9.80 -17.83
N VAL A 127 4.41 10.00 -17.70
CA VAL A 127 3.36 9.10 -18.20
C VAL A 127 2.31 9.89 -18.99
N GLN A 128 1.64 9.19 -19.91
CA GLN A 128 0.52 9.73 -20.68
C GLN A 128 -0.82 9.31 -20.04
N GLN A 129 -1.89 10.05 -20.32
CA GLN A 129 -3.25 9.60 -20.00
C GLN A 129 -3.50 8.20 -20.58
N GLY A 130 -4.08 7.29 -19.80
CA GLY A 130 -4.31 5.90 -20.17
C GLY A 130 -3.13 4.94 -19.89
N THR A 131 -1.97 5.44 -19.44
CA THR A 131 -0.82 4.60 -19.06
C THR A 131 -1.09 3.82 -17.77
N LEU A 132 -0.71 2.54 -17.72
CA LEU A 132 -0.68 1.76 -16.46
C LEU A 132 0.38 2.32 -15.51
N CYS A 133 0.07 2.41 -14.23
CA CYS A 133 0.99 2.85 -13.19
C CYS A 133 0.89 1.99 -11.93
N ALA A 134 2.03 1.78 -11.29
CA ALA A 134 2.13 1.25 -9.94
C ALA A 134 1.97 2.38 -8.92
N ILE A 135 1.33 2.10 -7.78
CA ILE A 135 1.21 3.02 -6.65
C ILE A 135 1.97 2.41 -5.48
N THR A 136 2.98 3.12 -4.97
CA THR A 136 3.89 2.71 -3.89
C THR A 136 3.64 3.53 -2.63
N LEU A 137 4.24 3.16 -1.50
CA LEU A 137 4.20 3.99 -0.28
C LEU A 137 5.52 4.74 -0.07
N VAL A 138 5.44 5.87 0.64
CA VAL A 138 6.65 6.46 1.25
C VAL A 138 7.34 5.38 2.11
N GLY A 139 8.66 5.22 1.94
CA GLY A 139 9.46 4.21 2.64
C GLY A 139 9.46 2.79 2.07
N ASN A 140 8.61 2.42 1.09
CA ASN A 140 8.65 1.08 0.48
C ASN A 140 8.28 1.07 -1.01
N ARG A 141 9.17 0.52 -1.86
CA ARG A 141 8.93 0.38 -3.31
C ARG A 141 7.95 -0.72 -3.70
N ALA A 142 7.54 -1.62 -2.81
CA ALA A 142 6.55 -2.65 -3.15
C ALA A 142 5.19 -2.01 -3.52
N PRO A 143 4.66 -2.21 -4.74
CA PRO A 143 3.41 -1.55 -5.13
C PRO A 143 2.21 -2.05 -4.33
N VAL A 144 1.51 -1.12 -3.69
CA VAL A 144 0.29 -1.38 -2.91
C VAL A 144 -0.99 -1.23 -3.71
N ALA A 145 -0.94 -0.62 -4.91
CA ALA A 145 -2.05 -0.63 -5.86
C ALA A 145 -1.58 -0.52 -7.32
N VAL A 146 -2.47 -0.87 -8.24
CA VAL A 146 -2.31 -0.82 -9.69
C VAL A 146 -3.45 0.02 -10.26
N GLY A 147 -3.09 1.03 -11.05
CA GLY A 147 -4.05 1.97 -11.62
C GLY A 147 -3.70 2.41 -13.03
N VAL A 148 -4.54 3.27 -13.57
CA VAL A 148 -4.37 3.91 -14.88
C VAL A 148 -4.41 5.42 -14.72
N ALA A 149 -3.41 6.12 -15.23
CA ALA A 149 -3.31 7.58 -15.16
C ALA A 149 -4.48 8.23 -15.92
N THR A 150 -5.25 9.10 -15.25
CA THR A 150 -6.36 9.85 -15.88
C THR A 150 -5.92 11.18 -16.49
N MET A 151 -4.67 11.57 -16.29
CA MET A 151 -4.02 12.76 -16.83
C MET A 151 -2.57 12.39 -17.18
N SER A 152 -1.92 13.13 -18.07
CA SER A 152 -0.45 13.06 -18.25
C SER A 152 0.28 13.76 -17.10
N THR A 153 1.55 13.43 -16.86
CA THR A 153 2.36 14.08 -15.80
C THR A 153 2.44 15.60 -15.97
N ALA A 154 2.49 16.09 -17.21
CA ALA A 154 2.49 17.53 -17.50
C ALA A 154 1.18 18.20 -17.06
N GLU A 155 0.03 17.57 -17.30
CA GLU A 155 -1.28 18.07 -16.86
C GLU A 155 -1.45 17.98 -15.34
N MET A 156 -0.92 16.94 -14.68
CA MET A 156 -0.94 16.81 -13.22
C MET A 156 -0.22 17.98 -12.53
N LEU A 157 0.96 18.34 -13.06
CA LEU A 157 1.77 19.47 -12.58
C LEU A 157 1.10 20.80 -12.92
N ALA A 158 0.58 20.97 -14.15
CA ALA A 158 -0.12 22.19 -14.57
C ALA A 158 -1.43 22.44 -13.79
N ALA A 159 -2.11 21.38 -13.34
CA ALA A 159 -3.26 21.46 -12.44
C ALA A 159 -2.88 21.76 -10.97
N GLY A 160 -1.59 21.90 -10.66
CA GLY A 160 -1.10 22.13 -9.30
C GLY A 160 -1.42 20.97 -8.35
N MET A 161 -1.32 19.73 -8.86
CA MET A 161 -1.64 18.49 -8.14
C MET A 161 -3.06 18.44 -7.56
N LYS A 162 -4.07 18.92 -8.31
CA LYS A 162 -5.49 18.92 -7.89
C LYS A 162 -6.37 18.06 -8.80
N GLY A 163 -7.32 17.36 -8.20
CA GLY A 163 -8.26 16.47 -8.90
C GLY A 163 -7.84 14.99 -8.88
N LYS A 164 -8.45 14.18 -9.74
CA LYS A 164 -8.20 12.74 -9.85
C LYS A 164 -6.98 12.46 -10.74
N GLY A 165 -5.96 11.81 -10.19
CA GLY A 165 -4.73 11.47 -10.90
C GLY A 165 -4.76 10.08 -11.55
N PHE A 166 -5.28 9.08 -10.83
CA PHE A 166 -5.28 7.68 -11.29
C PHE A 166 -6.59 6.97 -10.95
N THR A 167 -7.07 6.14 -11.88
CA THR A 167 -8.18 5.21 -11.63
C THR A 167 -7.64 3.92 -11.02
N VAL A 168 -8.18 3.46 -9.88
CA VAL A 168 -7.63 2.31 -9.14
C VAL A 168 -8.31 1.00 -9.54
N LEU A 169 -7.54 0.14 -10.21
CA LEU A 169 -8.03 -1.15 -10.70
C LEU A 169 -7.88 -2.24 -9.63
N HIS A 170 -6.73 -2.33 -8.99
CA HIS A 170 -6.44 -3.38 -8.00
C HIS A 170 -5.61 -2.81 -6.86
N ALA A 171 -5.82 -3.29 -5.64
CA ALA A 171 -5.12 -2.84 -4.45
C ALA A 171 -4.78 -4.00 -3.50
N TYR A 172 -3.71 -3.83 -2.74
CA TYR A 172 -3.41 -4.64 -1.56
C TYR A 172 -4.60 -4.60 -0.59
N THR A 173 -4.91 -5.73 0.05
CA THR A 173 -6.14 -6.00 0.84
C THR A 173 -7.47 -6.02 0.07
N ASP A 174 -7.49 -5.85 -1.27
CA ASP A 174 -8.73 -6.05 -2.06
C ASP A 174 -9.11 -7.54 -2.23
N HIS A 175 -10.28 -7.82 -2.79
CA HIS A 175 -10.76 -9.20 -2.94
C HIS A 175 -9.96 -10.04 -3.96
N LEU A 176 -9.18 -9.43 -4.86
CA LEU A 176 -8.30 -10.15 -5.79
C LEU A 176 -6.98 -10.51 -5.11
N TRP A 177 -6.42 -9.61 -4.29
CA TRP A 177 -5.33 -9.98 -3.38
C TRP A 177 -5.79 -11.10 -2.42
N GLY A 178 -6.99 -10.94 -1.84
CA GLY A 178 -7.59 -11.93 -0.93
C GLY A 178 -7.94 -13.29 -1.53
N PHE A 179 -7.81 -13.46 -2.86
CA PHE A 179 -7.96 -14.72 -3.58
C PHE A 179 -6.65 -15.52 -3.69
N GLY A 180 -5.50 -14.86 -3.56
CA GLY A 180 -4.18 -15.50 -3.51
C GLY A 180 -3.79 -16.00 -2.12
N ASP A 181 -2.49 -16.17 -1.92
CA ASP A 181 -1.85 -16.57 -0.66
C ASP A 181 -2.04 -15.61 0.53
N LYS A 182 -2.47 -14.36 0.27
CA LYS A 182 -2.52 -13.25 1.24
C LYS A 182 -1.17 -12.86 1.84
N SER A 183 -0.09 -13.03 1.07
CA SER A 183 1.24 -12.51 1.41
C SER A 183 1.21 -10.99 1.61
N TYR A 184 2.03 -10.50 2.54
CA TYR A 184 2.26 -9.08 2.79
C TYR A 184 3.21 -8.49 1.75
N PRO A 185 3.14 -7.17 1.45
CA PRO A 185 4.10 -6.53 0.57
C PRO A 185 5.53 -6.66 1.14
N PRO A 186 6.53 -7.12 0.36
CA PRO A 186 7.90 -7.18 0.82
C PRO A 186 8.45 -5.77 1.12
N ILE A 187 9.49 -5.68 1.95
CA ILE A 187 10.21 -4.42 2.15
C ILE A 187 11.24 -4.29 1.03
N ILE A 188 10.94 -3.47 0.02
CA ILE A 188 11.84 -3.16 -1.10
C ILE A 188 12.40 -1.76 -0.88
N ALA A 189 13.72 -1.66 -0.75
CA ALA A 189 14.42 -0.41 -0.47
C ALA A 189 14.11 0.68 -1.51
N PRO A 190 13.92 1.94 -1.09
CA PRO A 190 13.90 3.10 -1.99
C PRO A 190 15.16 3.15 -2.88
N LEU A 191 14.97 3.42 -4.17
CA LEU A 191 16.09 3.65 -5.11
C LEU A 191 16.76 5.02 -4.91
N VAL A 192 16.08 5.92 -4.20
CA VAL A 192 16.61 7.19 -3.72
C VAL A 192 16.73 7.06 -2.21
N ALA A 193 17.95 7.12 -1.68
CA ALA A 193 18.13 7.37 -0.26
C ALA A 193 17.56 8.76 0.04
N GLU A 194 16.62 8.85 0.99
CA GLU A 194 16.30 10.15 1.57
C GLU A 194 17.56 10.67 2.24
N PRO A 195 17.89 11.97 2.11
CA PRO A 195 19.05 12.53 2.79
C PRO A 195 18.84 12.35 4.28
N ALA A 196 19.72 11.54 4.91
CA ALA A 196 19.64 11.30 6.34
C ALA A 196 19.65 12.63 7.08
N GLU A 197 18.71 12.82 8.01
CA GLU A 197 18.68 14.02 8.85
C GLU A 197 20.03 14.14 9.56
N LEU A 198 20.72 15.26 9.33
CA LEU A 198 22.04 15.48 9.91
C LEU A 198 21.88 15.62 11.43
N GLU A 199 22.40 14.64 12.17
CA GLU A 199 22.55 14.75 13.61
C GLU A 199 23.46 15.96 13.90
N ASN A 200 22.89 16.98 14.53
CA ASN A 200 23.61 18.21 14.84
C ASN A 200 24.61 17.94 15.98
N THR A 201 25.90 17.91 15.64
CA THR A 201 27.00 18.00 16.60
C THR A 201 27.79 19.27 16.34
N ASP A 202 27.52 20.31 17.12
CA ASP A 202 28.29 21.55 17.13
C ASP A 202 29.68 21.32 17.74
N ASP A 203 30.76 21.83 17.12
CA ASP A 203 32.04 22.15 17.77
C ASP A 203 32.91 23.07 16.87
N ASP A 204 33.81 23.86 17.46
CA ASP A 204 34.29 25.15 16.89
C ASP A 204 35.61 25.16 16.08
N ASP A 205 35.71 26.18 15.19
CA ASP A 205 36.88 26.97 14.74
C ASP A 205 38.20 26.34 14.23
N LYS A 206 38.55 26.63 12.94
CA LYS A 206 39.69 27.53 12.56
C LYS A 206 39.92 27.80 11.06
N ASP A 207 40.45 28.99 10.77
CA ASP A 207 40.90 29.47 9.44
C ASP A 207 42.22 28.84 8.91
N GLU A 208 42.34 28.72 7.58
CA GLU A 208 43.28 29.53 6.75
C GLU A 208 43.06 29.29 5.22
N LYS A 209 43.88 29.90 4.33
CA LYS A 209 43.48 30.37 2.99
C LYS A 209 43.98 29.55 1.77
N GLY A 210 43.04 29.08 0.92
CA GLY A 210 43.06 29.05 -0.57
C GLY A 210 44.25 28.43 -1.35
N PRO A 211 44.25 28.47 -2.72
CA PRO A 211 43.22 28.97 -3.65
C PRO A 211 42.65 27.90 -4.64
N GLU A 212 41.65 28.33 -5.43
CA GLU A 212 41.07 27.65 -6.63
C GLU A 212 41.97 27.75 -7.89
N PRO A 213 41.68 27.11 -9.07
CA PRO A 213 40.39 26.62 -9.63
C PRO A 213 40.44 25.14 -10.13
N ASP A 214 39.50 24.51 -10.89
CA ASP A 214 38.50 24.94 -11.89
C ASP A 214 37.22 24.04 -11.95
N ASN A 215 36.20 24.57 -12.63
CA ASN A 215 35.27 23.89 -13.58
C ASN A 215 33.78 23.63 -13.21
N ASP A 216 32.89 24.41 -13.85
CA ASP A 216 31.53 24.08 -14.36
C ASP A 216 30.40 23.56 -13.42
N LEU A 217 29.42 24.43 -13.05
CA LEU A 217 28.16 24.59 -13.82
C LEU A 217 27.12 25.59 -13.24
N CYS A 218 26.43 26.28 -14.17
CA CYS A 218 25.10 26.92 -14.14
C CYS A 218 24.50 27.59 -12.87
N ILE A 219 24.17 28.87 -13.05
CA ILE A 219 23.54 29.82 -12.11
C ILE A 219 22.01 29.61 -11.99
N ALA A 220 21.45 29.86 -10.80
CA ALA A 220 20.05 30.24 -10.59
C ALA A 220 19.97 31.55 -9.78
N PRO A 221 19.09 32.52 -10.15
CA PRO A 221 18.92 33.76 -9.39
C PRO A 221 17.99 33.56 -8.18
N SER A 222 18.35 34.17 -7.05
CA SER A 222 17.59 34.14 -5.79
C SER A 222 16.68 35.37 -5.62
N LEU A 223 15.62 35.23 -4.81
CA LEU A 223 14.97 36.35 -4.12
C LEU A 223 14.46 35.91 -2.72
N GLN A 224 14.68 36.76 -1.72
CA GLN A 224 14.20 36.61 -0.34
C GLN A 224 12.67 36.69 -0.21
N MET A 225 12.12 36.00 0.81
CA MET A 225 11.53 36.58 2.04
C MET A 225 11.39 35.42 3.07
N ASN A 226 11.91 35.41 4.31
CA ASN A 226 11.99 36.38 5.43
C ASN A 226 10.90 36.15 6.50
N ILE A 227 11.20 36.56 7.74
CA ILE A 227 10.40 36.48 8.99
C ILE A 227 10.43 35.11 9.68
N GLY A 228 10.78 35.15 10.97
CA GLY A 228 10.60 34.07 11.94
C GLY A 228 10.17 34.65 13.30
N ASN A 229 10.22 33.81 14.34
CA ASN A 229 9.84 34.11 15.74
C ASN A 229 8.34 34.39 16.01
N LEU A 230 7.70 33.51 16.79
CA LEU A 230 6.81 33.91 17.89
C LEU A 230 6.73 32.76 18.92
N SER A 231 6.77 33.11 20.20
CA SER A 231 6.83 32.15 21.33
C SER A 231 5.47 31.95 22.01
N LEU A 232 5.40 30.93 22.87
CA LEU A 232 4.28 30.60 23.75
C LEU A 232 3.99 31.70 24.78
N GLN A 233 2.74 31.78 25.24
CA GLN A 233 2.36 32.38 26.52
C GLN A 233 1.12 31.70 27.10
N GLU A 234 1.17 31.36 28.39
CA GLU A 234 0.04 30.92 29.21
C GLU A 234 -0.49 32.11 30.05
N GLY A 235 -1.75 32.06 30.53
CA GLY A 235 -2.24 33.11 31.45
C GLY A 235 -3.73 33.18 31.80
N ASP A 236 -4.25 32.18 32.52
CA ASP A 236 -5.34 32.27 33.54
C ASP A 236 -6.75 32.84 33.16
N GLY A 237 -7.81 32.62 33.96
CA GLY A 237 -9.08 33.36 33.76
C GLY A 237 -10.46 32.90 34.29
N CYS A 238 -10.60 31.85 35.12
CA CYS A 238 -11.76 31.54 36.01
C CYS A 238 -13.25 31.72 35.55
N ALA A 239 -14.10 30.66 35.63
CA ALA A 239 -15.30 30.57 36.53
C ALA A 239 -16.38 29.49 36.19
N ARG A 240 -16.65 28.58 37.14
CA ARG A 240 -17.95 28.00 37.64
C ARG A 240 -19.10 27.62 36.64
N LEU A 241 -19.81 26.49 36.75
CA LEU A 241 -20.41 25.82 37.94
C LEU A 241 -20.53 24.27 37.82
N MET A 242 -21.00 23.66 38.93
CA MET A 242 -21.29 22.24 39.25
C MET A 242 -22.41 21.62 38.35
N GLU A 243 -22.75 20.32 38.35
CA GLU A 243 -22.95 19.34 39.45
C GLU A 243 -22.50 17.88 39.14
N GLU A 244 -22.57 17.00 40.14
CA GLU A 244 -22.20 15.56 40.10
C GLU A 244 -23.40 14.63 39.83
N GLU A 245 -23.14 13.34 39.53
CA GLU A 245 -23.72 12.15 40.21
C GLU A 245 -23.22 10.84 39.55
N LYS A 246 -23.46 9.68 40.18
CA LYS A 246 -22.97 8.34 39.77
C LYS A 246 -24.11 7.35 39.43
N PRO A 247 -23.83 6.18 38.80
CA PRO A 247 -24.87 5.27 38.31
C PRO A 247 -25.44 4.34 39.41
N SER A 248 -26.65 3.84 39.17
CA SER A 248 -27.36 2.86 40.02
C SER A 248 -27.69 1.55 39.28
N GLU A 249 -27.47 0.41 39.95
CA GLU A 249 -27.87 -0.93 39.50
C GLU A 249 -29.38 -1.20 39.69
N THR A 250 -29.96 -2.23 39.04
CA THR A 250 -30.51 -3.45 39.69
C THR A 250 -31.41 -4.33 38.78
N GLY A 251 -31.26 -5.66 38.90
CA GLY A 251 -32.31 -6.69 38.76
C GLY A 251 -32.81 -7.13 37.36
N ALA A 252 -33.38 -8.33 37.16
CA ALA A 252 -33.45 -9.52 38.04
C ALA A 252 -33.87 -10.83 37.28
N VAL A 253 -33.19 -11.95 37.60
CA VAL A 253 -33.68 -13.34 37.88
C VAL A 253 -34.61 -14.13 36.91
N GLU A 254 -34.19 -15.36 36.54
CA GLU A 254 -34.89 -16.70 36.54
C GLU A 254 -33.95 -17.73 35.84
N MET A 255 -33.46 -18.84 36.45
CA MET A 255 -34.05 -20.20 36.65
C MET A 255 -34.62 -20.87 35.38
N ALA A 256 -34.37 -22.14 35.00
CA ALA A 256 -33.49 -23.26 35.44
C ALA A 256 -33.34 -24.25 34.22
N GLU A 257 -32.89 -25.54 34.19
CA GLU A 257 -32.59 -26.65 35.14
C GLU A 257 -31.34 -27.48 34.66
N ASP A 258 -31.30 -28.82 34.81
CA ASP A 258 -30.12 -29.73 34.68
C ASP A 258 -29.93 -30.49 33.33
N ILE A 259 -28.70 -30.96 33.07
CA ILE A 259 -28.31 -32.38 32.75
C ILE A 259 -26.77 -32.53 32.79
N ALA A 260 -26.25 -33.74 33.04
CA ALA A 260 -24.90 -33.95 33.61
C ALA A 260 -23.88 -34.78 32.78
N GLU A 261 -22.66 -34.85 33.33
CA GLU A 261 -21.55 -35.82 33.14
C GLU A 261 -20.37 -35.54 32.18
N LEU A 262 -19.18 -36.00 32.64
CA LEU A 262 -17.89 -36.22 31.98
C LEU A 262 -16.96 -35.01 31.69
N GLN A 263 -16.04 -34.73 32.62
CA GLN A 263 -14.75 -34.04 32.35
C GLN A 263 -13.73 -35.02 31.70
N PRO A 264 -12.66 -34.51 31.06
CA PRO A 264 -11.45 -34.23 31.84
C PRO A 264 -10.91 -32.79 31.68
N GLU A 265 -10.21 -32.31 32.69
CA GLU A 265 -9.47 -31.05 32.68
C GLU A 265 -8.17 -31.21 31.83
N THR A 266 -7.63 -30.19 31.17
CA THR A 266 -7.69 -28.75 31.44
C THR A 266 -7.91 -27.93 30.16
N GLU A 267 -8.87 -27.00 30.18
CA GLU A 267 -8.91 -25.88 29.23
C GLU A 267 -8.83 -24.56 30.00
N ASP A 268 -7.82 -23.75 29.69
CA ASP A 268 -7.70 -22.39 30.21
C ASP A 268 -8.72 -21.48 29.50
N GLY A 269 -9.89 -21.34 30.11
CA GLY A 269 -11.05 -20.61 29.58
C GLY A 269 -10.90 -19.08 29.51
N ARG A 270 -9.69 -18.54 29.62
CA ARG A 270 -9.40 -17.11 29.45
C ARG A 270 -9.64 -16.69 28.01
N THR A 271 -10.29 -15.54 27.83
CA THR A 271 -10.47 -14.95 26.51
C THR A 271 -9.11 -14.61 25.87
N PRO A 272 -9.02 -14.54 24.53
CA PRO A 272 -7.78 -14.14 23.84
C PRO A 272 -7.27 -12.75 24.26
N GLN A 273 -8.14 -11.90 24.79
CA GLN A 273 -7.81 -10.56 25.27
C GLN A 273 -7.16 -10.62 26.67
N GLU A 274 -7.76 -11.33 27.63
CA GLU A 274 -7.18 -11.52 28.97
C GLU A 274 -5.78 -12.14 28.92
N ARG A 275 -5.53 -13.06 27.98
CA ARG A 275 -4.18 -13.62 27.74
C ARG A 275 -3.17 -12.59 27.23
N MET A 276 -3.59 -11.59 26.45
CA MET A 276 -2.70 -10.50 26.04
C MET A 276 -2.46 -9.51 27.18
N ASP A 277 -3.49 -9.17 27.94
CA ASP A 277 -3.40 -8.26 29.08
C ASP A 277 -2.49 -8.83 30.19
N GLU A 278 -2.56 -10.14 30.46
CA GLU A 278 -1.68 -10.83 31.42
C GLU A 278 -0.21 -10.83 30.96
N LEU A 279 0.05 -11.03 29.67
CA LEU A 279 1.41 -10.92 29.09
C LEU A 279 1.95 -9.49 29.17
N LEU A 280 1.12 -8.48 28.87
CA LEU A 280 1.46 -7.06 29.02
C LEU A 280 1.81 -6.72 30.47
N HIS A 281 1.04 -7.23 31.44
CA HIS A 281 1.34 -7.08 32.86
C HIS A 281 2.66 -7.75 33.26
N GLN A 282 2.97 -8.95 32.77
CA GLN A 282 4.26 -9.61 33.04
C GLN A 282 5.44 -8.82 32.47
N CYS A 283 5.33 -8.26 31.26
CA CYS A 283 6.34 -7.36 30.71
C CYS A 283 6.52 -6.10 31.58
N PHE A 284 5.42 -5.46 31.98
CA PHE A 284 5.46 -4.24 32.80
C PHE A 284 6.14 -4.46 34.17
N PHE A 285 5.81 -5.55 34.87
CA PHE A 285 6.46 -5.91 36.14
C PHE A 285 7.92 -6.37 35.97
N SER A 286 8.32 -6.82 34.78
CA SER A 286 9.72 -7.13 34.48
C SER A 286 10.55 -5.85 34.29
N CYS A 287 9.99 -4.82 33.64
CA CYS A 287 10.66 -3.52 33.47
C CYS A 287 10.83 -2.75 34.79
N LEU A 288 9.94 -2.93 35.77
CA LEU A 288 10.03 -2.32 37.10
C LEU A 288 11.03 -3.03 38.05
N LYS A 289 11.90 -3.91 37.53
CA LYS A 289 12.80 -4.75 38.32
C LYS A 289 14.25 -4.77 37.83
N MET A 290 14.63 -3.75 37.05
CA MET A 290 16.01 -3.34 36.77
C MET A 290 16.32 -2.01 37.46
#